data_AF-A0A564TSM4-F1
#
_entry.id   AF-A0A564TSM4-F1
#
_cell.length_a   1.000
_cell.length_b   1.000
_cell.length_c   1.000
_cell.angle_alpha   90.00
_cell.angle_beta   90.00
_cell.angle_gamma   90.00
#
_symmetry.space_group_name_H-M   'P 1'
#
loop_
_entity.id
_entity.type
_entity.pdbx_description
1 polymer ?
#
loop_
_entity_poly.entity_id
_entity_poly.type
_entity_poly.pdbx_seq_one_letter_code
_entity_poly.pdbx_strand_id
1 'polypeptide(L)' 'MTRQLDKVYRLDHAVTKVQKVILSAFGIGAEQVKYKANYISESLKGK' A
#
# COMPACT_ATOMS: atom_id res chain seq x y z
N MET A 1 -2.35 2.02 5.46
CA MET A 1 -3.11 1.95 4.19
C MET A 1 -4.57 2.03 4.54
N THR A 2 -5.28 2.98 3.93
CA THR A 2 -6.65 3.31 4.31
C THR A 2 -7.49 3.39 3.04
N ARG A 3 -8.70 2.82 3.05
CA ARG A 3 -9.66 2.98 1.95
C ARG A 3 -10.50 4.22 2.22
N GLN A 4 -10.41 5.20 1.32
CA GLN A 4 -11.15 6.44 1.45
C GLN A 4 -12.56 6.33 0.85
N LEU A 5 -13.37 7.38 0.97
CA LEU A 5 -14.77 7.41 0.50
C LEU A 5 -14.90 7.26 -1.02
N ASP A 6 -13.86 7.63 -1.76
CA ASP A 6 -13.75 7.43 -3.21
C ASP A 6 -13.36 6.00 -3.61
N LYS A 7 -13.40 5.06 -2.65
CA LYS A 7 -13.08 3.63 -2.81
C LYS A 7 -11.62 3.34 -3.16
N VAL A 8 -10.72 4.32 -3.09
CA VAL A 8 -9.29 4.16 -3.38
C VAL A 8 -8.51 3.84 -2.09
N TYR A 9 -7.58 2.87 -2.15
CA TYR A 9 -6.61 2.63 -1.10
C TYR A 9 -5.41 3.56 -1.26
N ARG A 10 -5.13 4.34 -0.21
CA ARG A 10 -3.96 5.22 -0.16
C ARG A 10 -3.03 4.84 0.98
N LEU A 11 -1.75 5.09 0.75
CA LEU A 11 -0.75 5.17 1.81
C LEU A 11 -0.61 6.65 2.17
N ASP A 12 -1.46 7.12 3.09
CA ASP A 12 -1.52 8.53 3.48
C ASP A 12 -0.21 9.04 4.12
N HIS A 13 0.68 8.11 4.50
CA HIS A 13 1.99 8.40 5.06
C HIS A 13 3.08 7.60 4.34
N ALA A 14 4.29 8.17 4.29
CA ALA A 14 5.46 7.48 3.78
C ALA A 14 5.80 6.25 4.65
N VAL A 15 6.29 5.18 4.02
CA VAL A 15 6.80 4.00 4.74
C VAL A 15 8.04 4.43 5.54
N THR A 16 7.96 4.32 6.86
CA THR A 16 9.02 4.77 7.77
C THR A 16 10.24 3.85 7.70
N LYS A 17 11.38 4.31 8.25
CA LYS A 17 12.62 3.50 8.27
C LYS A 17 12.42 2.15 8.98
N VAL A 18 11.71 2.14 10.11
CA VAL A 18 11.40 0.91 10.85
C VAL A 18 10.51 -0.02 10.03
N GLN A 19 9.47 0.51 9.38
CA GLN A 19 8.59 -0.27 8.52
C GLN A 19 9.35 -0.88 7.33
N LYS A 20 10.31 -0.15 6.73
CA LYS A 20 11.16 -0.68 5.65
C LYS A 20 12.01 -1.87 6.11
N VAL A 21 12.56 -1.81 7.33
CA VAL A 21 13.32 -2.93 7.91
C VAL A 21 12.43 -4.15 8.10
N ILE A 22 11.24 -3.97 8.67
CA ILE A 22 10.27 -5.05 8.85
C ILE A 22 9.91 -5.67 7.49
N LEU A 23 9.55 -4.84 6.50
CA LEU A 23 9.21 -5.32 5.15
C LEU A 23 10.37 -6.10 4.51
N SER A 24 11.60 -5.63 4.65
CA SER A 24 12.78 -6.32 4.11
C SER A 24 13.03 -7.69 4.74
N ALA A 25 12.69 -7.87 6.03
CA ALA A 25 12.78 -9.17 6.69
C ALA A 25 11.82 -10.21 6.08
N PHE A 26 10.75 -9.75 5.42
CA PHE A 26 9.81 -10.58 4.68
C PHE A 26 10.07 -10.58 3.15
N GLY A 27 11.19 -10.01 2.70
CA GLY A 27 11.49 -9.90 1.26
C GLY A 27 10.56 -8.95 0.50
N ILE A 28 9.92 -8.01 1.19
CA ILE A 28 8.98 -7.04 0.61
C ILE A 28 9.64 -5.66 0.54
N GLY A 29 9.56 -5.02 -0.62
CA GLY A 29 9.96 -3.64 -0.83
C GLY A 29 8.81 -2.66 -0.61
N ALA A 30 9.12 -1.44 -0.15
CA ALA A 30 8.13 -0.37 0.00
C ALA A 30 7.40 -0.03 -1.32
N GLU A 31 8.09 -0.14 -2.46
CA GLU A 31 7.48 0.06 -3.79
C GLU A 31 6.48 -1.03 -4.15
N GLN A 32 6.71 -2.29 -3.74
CA GLN A 32 5.74 -3.37 -3.92
C GLN A 32 4.47 -3.11 -3.12
N VAL A 33 4.60 -2.55 -1.90
CA VAL A 33 3.45 -2.18 -1.07
C VAL A 33 2.61 -1.08 -1.74
N LYS A 34 3.26 -0.05 -2.30
CA LYS A 34 2.56 1.01 -3.07
C LYS A 34 1.86 0.45 -4.31
N TYR A 35 2.58 -0.36 -5.09
CA TYR A 35 2.03 -1.02 -6.28
C TYR A 35 0.79 -1.85 -5.92
N LYS A 36 0.87 -2.66 -4.86
CA LYS A 36 -0.25 -3.51 -4.44
C LYS A 36 -1.45 -2.69 -3.95
N ALA A 37 -1.24 -1.57 -3.26
CA ALA A 37 -2.32 -0.67 -2.86
C ALA A 37 -3.08 -0.10 -4.08
N ASN A 38 -2.34 0.32 -5.12
CA ASN A 38 -2.95 0.78 -6.38
C ASN A 38 -3.70 -0.35 -7.09
N TYR A 39 -3.10 -1.53 -7.18
CA TYR A 39 -3.73 -2.71 -7.78
C TYR A 39 -5.07 -3.06 -7.10
N ILE A 40 -5.10 -3.08 -5.77
CA ILE A 40 -6.33 -3.34 -5.00
C ILE A 40 -7.38 -2.27 -5.29
N SER A 41 -6.97 -1.00 -5.35
CA SER A 41 -7.87 0.11 -5.68
C SER A 41 -8.56 -0.08 -7.01
N GLU A 42 -7.79 -0.37 -8.07
CA GLU A 42 -8.34 -0.62 -9.40
C GLU A 42 -9.21 -1.89 -9.43
N SER A 43 -8.78 -2.96 -8.75
CA SER A 43 -9.55 -4.21 -8.68
C SER A 43 -10.90 -4.05 -7.96
N LEU A 44 -11.06 -3.05 -7.08
CA LEU A 44 -12.30 -2.80 -6.35
C LEU A 44 -13.08 -1.58 -6.84
N LYS A 45 -12.59 -0.87 -7.87
CA LYS A 45 -13.16 0.38 -8.39
C LYS A 45 -14.55 0.21 -9.02
N GLY A 46 -14.91 -1.01 -9.40
CA GLY A 46 -16.20 -1.36 -10.03
C GLY A 46 -17.10 -2.29 -9.22
N LYS A 47 -16.83 -2.49 -7.91
CA LYS A 47 -17.73 -3.19 -6.98
C LYS A 47 -18.41 -2.20 -6.04
#